data_AF-A0A2M7KJQ2-F1
#
_entry.id   AF-A0A2M7KJQ2-F1
#
_cell.length_a   1.000
_cell.length_b   1.000
_cell.length_c   1.000
_cell.angle_alpha   90.00
_cell.angle_beta   90.00
_cell.angle_gamma   90.00
#
_symmetry.space_group_name_H-M   'P 1'
#
loop_
_entity.id
_entity.type
_entity.pdbx_description
1 polymer ?
#
loop_
_entity_poly.entity_id
_entity_poly.type
_entity_poly.pdbx_seq_one_letter_code
_entity_poly.pdbx_strand_id
1 'polypeptide(L)'
;MRTKQSSVTQKHSAASMNSAETYRESLEVWQLLVKWLAIARLTGSETAQAALDSVETGRAFSPANARQRAEQILSVMNSLPENFPAAGLTKQELQAKLTDLLALFAEKDSAEVALEVAKGELRQADDRLDKENKTIYGILRATFSVEGTPEYRAVHAIPTTPPHRESKIVGPSEDPRPPTP
;
A
#
# COMPACT_ATOMS: atom_id res chain seq x y z
N MET A 1 4.74 -29.07 -0.44
CA MET A 1 4.30 -27.84 0.26
C MET A 1 5.19 -26.60 -0.02
N ARG A 2 5.91 -26.51 -1.14
CA ARG A 2 6.96 -25.48 -1.36
C ARG A 2 6.57 -24.31 -2.27
N THR A 3 5.46 -24.41 -3.00
CA THR A 3 5.11 -23.47 -4.08
C THR A 3 4.27 -22.26 -3.63
N LYS A 4 3.64 -22.29 -2.45
CA LYS A 4 2.77 -21.20 -1.97
C LYS A 4 3.51 -20.11 -1.17
N GLN A 5 4.64 -20.43 -0.54
CA GLN A 5 5.43 -19.43 0.19
C GLN A 5 6.24 -18.54 -0.75
N SER A 6 6.83 -19.07 -1.83
CA SER A 6 7.65 -18.28 -2.75
C SER A 6 6.89 -17.18 -3.48
N SER A 7 5.61 -17.39 -3.81
CA SER A 7 4.78 -16.37 -4.48
C SER A 7 4.34 -15.25 -3.53
N VAL A 8 4.17 -15.55 -2.24
CA VAL A 8 3.84 -14.54 -1.21
C VAL A 8 5.06 -13.66 -0.93
N THR A 9 6.25 -14.25 -0.77
CA THR A 9 7.49 -13.50 -0.55
C THR A 9 7.87 -12.61 -1.74
N GLN A 10 7.69 -13.09 -2.98
CA GLN A 10 7.90 -12.26 -4.18
C GLN A 10 6.93 -11.08 -4.25
N LYS A 11 5.63 -11.29 -3.98
CA LYS A 11 4.63 -10.20 -3.98
C LYS A 11 4.89 -9.16 -2.89
N HIS A 12 5.30 -9.56 -1.70
CA HIS A 12 5.70 -8.63 -0.64
C HIS A 12 6.96 -7.84 -0.99
N SER A 13 7.95 -8.46 -1.65
CA SER A 13 9.15 -7.74 -2.11
C SER A 13 8.83 -6.70 -3.19
N ALA A 14 7.95 -7.03 -4.14
CA ALA A 14 7.52 -6.12 -5.19
C ALA A 14 6.69 -4.94 -4.63
N ALA A 15 5.77 -5.21 -3.70
CA ALA A 15 4.99 -4.16 -3.03
C ALA A 15 5.87 -3.25 -2.15
N SER A 16 6.87 -3.81 -1.46
CA SER A 16 7.83 -3.03 -0.67
C SER A 16 8.75 -2.18 -1.54
N MET A 17 9.21 -2.70 -2.68
CA MET A 17 10.02 -1.94 -3.65
C MET A 17 9.22 -0.80 -4.28
N ASN A 18 7.96 -1.05 -4.68
CA ASN A 18 7.05 0.00 -5.15
C ASN A 18 6.85 1.09 -4.08
N SER A 19 6.70 0.72 -2.81
CA SER A 19 6.49 1.70 -1.74
C SER A 19 7.68 2.64 -1.50
N ALA A 20 8.92 2.13 -1.65
CA ALA A 20 10.14 2.92 -1.49
C ALA A 20 10.39 3.81 -2.72
N GLU A 21 10.10 3.32 -3.91
CA GLU A 21 10.21 4.07 -5.16
C GLU A 21 9.18 5.21 -5.22
N THR A 22 7.90 4.92 -4.94
CA THR A 22 6.86 5.95 -4.83
C THR A 22 7.19 6.98 -3.75
N TYR A 23 7.76 6.58 -2.61
CA TYR A 23 8.18 7.52 -1.57
C TYR A 23 9.28 8.47 -2.06
N ARG A 24 10.31 7.93 -2.73
CA ARG A 24 11.42 8.71 -3.29
C ARG A 24 10.93 9.70 -4.33
N GLU A 25 10.10 9.25 -5.26
CA GLU A 25 9.51 10.09 -6.31
C GLU A 25 8.60 11.17 -5.71
N SER A 26 7.77 10.81 -4.72
CA SER A 26 6.93 11.77 -3.99
C SER A 26 7.76 12.85 -3.29
N LEU A 27 8.88 12.46 -2.68
CA LEU A 27 9.78 13.38 -1.99
C LEU A 27 10.49 14.32 -2.97
N GLU A 28 10.96 13.81 -4.10
CA GLU A 28 11.59 14.59 -5.14
C GLU A 28 10.63 15.65 -5.69
N VAL A 29 9.40 15.25 -6.03
CA VAL A 29 8.40 16.20 -6.52
C VAL A 29 7.97 17.17 -5.42
N TRP A 30 7.84 16.73 -4.17
CA TRP A 30 7.57 17.66 -3.06
C TRP A 30 8.61 18.77 -2.97
N GLN A 31 9.89 18.43 -3.02
CA GLN A 31 10.98 19.42 -3.00
C GLN A 31 10.93 20.34 -4.21
N LEU A 32 10.61 19.79 -5.39
CA LEU A 32 10.41 20.57 -6.61
C LEU A 32 9.26 21.57 -6.45
N LEU A 33 8.11 21.12 -5.93
CA LEU A 33 6.93 21.98 -5.74
C LEU A 33 7.17 23.07 -4.71
N VAL A 34 7.90 22.77 -3.63
CA VAL A 34 8.29 23.78 -2.63
C VAL A 34 9.16 24.87 -3.28
N LYS A 35 10.21 24.46 -4.02
CA LYS A 35 11.11 25.41 -4.71
C LYS A 35 10.37 26.22 -5.77
N TRP A 36 9.56 25.53 -6.57
CA TRP A 36 8.79 26.15 -7.64
C TRP A 36 7.80 27.17 -7.08
N LEU A 37 7.00 26.82 -6.05
CA LEU A 37 6.06 27.75 -5.42
C LEU A 37 6.77 28.97 -4.81
N ALA A 38 7.89 28.76 -4.12
CA ALA A 38 8.65 29.85 -3.51
C ALA A 38 9.13 30.85 -4.56
N ILE A 39 9.68 30.36 -5.68
CA ILE A 39 10.13 31.21 -6.78
C ILE A 39 8.94 31.85 -7.50
N ALA A 40 7.90 31.08 -7.81
CA ALA A 40 6.72 31.54 -8.52
C ALA A 40 5.99 32.68 -7.80
N ARG A 41 5.91 32.61 -6.46
CA ARG A 41 5.35 33.71 -5.65
C ARG A 41 6.22 34.96 -5.66
N LEU A 42 7.54 34.85 -5.83
CA LEU A 42 8.44 36.00 -5.88
C LEU A 42 8.53 36.63 -7.27
N THR A 43 8.43 35.83 -8.33
CA THR A 43 8.67 36.27 -9.72
C THR A 43 7.41 36.45 -10.54
N GLY A 44 6.24 36.06 -10.01
CA GLY A 44 4.95 36.19 -10.67
C GLY A 44 4.41 37.61 -10.74
N SER A 45 3.51 37.84 -11.71
CA SER A 45 2.64 39.01 -11.71
C SER A 45 1.70 38.98 -10.49
N GLU A 46 1.14 40.13 -10.10
CA GLU A 46 0.18 40.20 -8.97
C GLU A 46 -0.98 39.20 -9.13
N THR A 47 -1.46 39.00 -10.36
CA THR A 47 -2.50 38.02 -10.68
C THR A 47 -2.04 36.57 -10.47
N ALA A 48 -0.81 36.23 -10.82
CA ALA A 48 -0.23 34.92 -10.61
C ALA A 48 0.05 34.67 -9.11
N GLN A 49 0.54 35.69 -8.41
CA GLN A 49 0.75 35.65 -6.96
C GLN A 49 -0.57 35.38 -6.22
N ALA A 50 -1.62 36.14 -6.52
CA ALA A 50 -2.94 35.96 -5.91
C ALA A 50 -3.52 34.56 -6.16
N ALA A 51 -3.32 33.99 -7.36
CA ALA A 51 -3.72 32.61 -7.64
C ALA A 51 -2.93 31.60 -6.79
N LEU A 52 -1.62 31.80 -6.66
CA LEU A 52 -0.72 30.91 -5.92
C LEU A 52 -0.87 31.01 -4.40
N ASP A 53 -1.42 32.09 -3.86
CA ASP A 53 -1.67 32.25 -2.42
C ASP A 53 -2.71 31.27 -1.87
N SER A 54 -3.59 30.78 -2.74
CA SER A 54 -4.56 29.71 -2.39
C SER A 54 -3.91 28.33 -2.16
N VAL A 55 -2.64 28.15 -2.55
CA VAL A 55 -1.91 26.87 -2.39
C VAL A 55 -1.35 26.73 -0.98
N GLU A 56 -1.66 25.61 -0.33
CA GLU A 56 -1.26 25.34 1.06
C GLU A 56 0.25 25.01 1.15
N THR A 57 0.98 25.78 1.96
CA THR A 57 2.45 25.64 2.10
C THR A 57 2.91 25.16 3.48
N GLY A 58 2.07 25.23 4.52
CA GLY A 58 2.46 25.01 5.92
C GLY A 58 2.61 23.55 6.35
N ARG A 59 2.20 22.59 5.52
CA ARG A 59 2.26 21.16 5.86
C ARG A 59 3.65 20.57 5.61
N ALA A 60 4.10 19.71 6.53
CA ALA A 60 5.29 18.90 6.36
C ALA A 60 5.12 17.84 5.26
N PHE A 61 6.23 17.29 4.77
CA PHE A 61 6.21 16.24 3.76
C PHE A 61 5.47 15.00 4.26
N SER A 62 4.50 14.57 3.48
CA SER A 62 3.98 13.21 3.43
C SER A 62 3.50 12.95 2.00
N PRO A 63 3.43 11.69 1.53
CA PRO A 63 2.90 11.39 0.20
C PRO A 63 1.50 11.99 -0.04
N ALA A 64 0.63 11.95 0.97
CA ALA A 64 -0.70 12.55 0.90
C ALA A 64 -0.65 14.09 0.73
N ASN A 65 0.22 14.77 1.48
CA ASN A 65 0.39 16.22 1.35
C ASN A 65 1.03 16.60 0.01
N ALA A 66 1.95 15.77 -0.51
CA ALA A 66 2.55 15.98 -1.83
C ALA A 66 1.51 15.88 -2.94
N ARG A 67 0.64 14.87 -2.88
CA ARG A 67 -0.51 14.74 -3.77
C ARG A 67 -1.45 15.93 -3.69
N GLN A 68 -1.89 16.29 -2.48
CA GLN A 68 -2.82 17.40 -2.30
C GLN A 68 -2.25 18.72 -2.85
N ARG A 69 -0.97 18.98 -2.61
CA ARG A 69 -0.30 20.17 -3.15
C ARG A 69 -0.18 20.11 -4.67
N ALA A 70 0.13 18.94 -5.24
CA ALA A 70 0.15 18.75 -6.69
C ALA A 70 -1.22 19.06 -7.32
N GLU A 71 -2.31 18.54 -6.75
CA GLU A 71 -3.69 18.81 -7.20
C GLU A 71 -4.05 20.30 -7.11
N GLN A 72 -3.70 20.95 -5.99
CA GLN A 72 -3.91 22.39 -5.81
C GLN A 72 -3.16 23.21 -6.86
N ILE A 73 -1.87 22.91 -7.07
CA ILE A 73 -1.06 23.60 -8.08
C ILE A 73 -1.66 23.38 -9.48
N LEU A 74 -2.04 22.14 -9.80
CA LEU A 74 -2.65 21.82 -11.09
C LEU A 74 -3.94 22.63 -11.33
N SER A 75 -4.75 22.83 -10.29
CA SER A 75 -5.99 23.61 -10.36
C SER A 75 -5.75 25.09 -10.65
N VAL A 76 -4.67 25.67 -10.10
CA VAL A 76 -4.33 27.08 -10.30
C VAL A 76 -3.51 27.32 -11.57
N MET A 77 -2.87 26.30 -12.15
CA MET A 77 -2.07 26.45 -13.37
C MET A 77 -2.84 27.10 -14.52
N ASN A 78 -4.14 26.84 -14.66
CA ASN A 78 -4.93 27.43 -15.74
C ASN A 78 -5.00 28.97 -15.68
N SER A 79 -4.87 29.56 -14.49
CA SER A 79 -4.79 31.01 -14.29
C SER A 79 -3.39 31.59 -14.53
N LEU A 80 -2.36 30.75 -14.69
CA LEU A 80 -1.00 31.20 -14.93
C LEU A 80 -0.75 31.44 -16.44
N PRO A 81 0.07 32.44 -16.81
CA PRO A 81 0.51 32.65 -18.19
C PRO A 81 1.17 31.39 -18.78
N GLU A 82 0.99 31.14 -20.09
CA GLU A 82 1.56 29.95 -20.76
C GLU A 82 3.08 29.81 -20.57
N ASN A 83 3.80 30.94 -20.68
CA ASN A 83 5.26 30.97 -20.61
C ASN A 83 5.78 31.29 -19.21
N PHE A 84 4.98 31.07 -18.16
CA PHE A 84 5.39 31.40 -16.79
C PHE A 84 6.59 30.54 -16.35
N PRO A 85 7.80 31.12 -16.21
CA PRO A 85 8.98 30.37 -15.82
C PRO A 85 9.22 30.52 -14.32
N ALA A 86 9.32 29.40 -13.61
CA ALA A 86 9.74 29.39 -12.21
C ALA A 86 10.61 28.17 -11.92
N ALA A 87 11.66 28.35 -11.11
CA ALA A 87 12.65 27.31 -10.81
C ALA A 87 13.28 26.64 -12.06
N GLY A 88 13.37 27.35 -13.18
CA GLY A 88 13.87 26.78 -14.45
C GLY A 88 12.90 25.82 -15.14
N LEU A 89 11.63 25.78 -14.73
CA LEU A 89 10.57 25.02 -15.38
C LEU A 89 9.53 25.95 -15.98
N THR A 90 9.09 25.61 -17.18
CA THR A 90 7.89 26.17 -17.81
C THR A 90 6.63 25.58 -17.18
N LYS A 91 5.50 26.27 -17.39
CA LYS A 91 4.17 25.78 -17.00
C LYS A 91 3.87 24.39 -17.57
N GLN A 92 4.21 24.13 -18.84
CA GLN A 92 3.95 22.85 -19.50
C GLN A 92 4.79 21.71 -18.90
N GLU A 93 6.07 21.95 -18.63
CA GLU A 93 6.95 20.95 -18.00
C GLU A 93 6.51 20.62 -16.56
N LEU A 94 6.06 21.63 -15.81
CA LEU A 94 5.49 21.41 -14.48
C LEU A 94 4.19 20.59 -14.57
N GLN A 95 3.29 20.95 -15.49
CA GLN A 95 2.04 20.24 -15.69
C GLN A 95 2.26 18.76 -16.02
N ALA A 96 3.22 18.45 -16.90
CA ALA A 96 3.60 17.08 -17.21
C ALA A 96 4.08 16.33 -15.97
N LYS A 97 5.07 16.90 -15.23
CA LYS A 97 5.59 16.30 -14.00
C LYS A 97 4.54 16.06 -12.92
N LEU A 98 3.58 16.98 -12.78
CA LEU A 98 2.48 16.83 -11.83
C LEU A 98 1.49 15.74 -12.26
N THR A 99 1.19 15.66 -13.56
CA THR A 99 0.30 14.64 -14.11
C THR A 99 0.90 13.24 -13.92
N ASP A 100 2.19 13.08 -14.22
CA ASP A 100 2.91 11.81 -14.03
C ASP A 100 2.90 11.37 -12.57
N LEU A 101 3.15 12.30 -11.63
CA LEU A 101 3.08 12.01 -10.20
C LEU A 101 1.66 11.58 -9.75
N LEU A 102 0.63 12.28 -10.22
CA LEU A 102 -0.75 11.95 -9.86
C LEU A 102 -1.17 10.58 -10.43
N ALA A 103 -0.65 10.20 -11.59
CA ALA A 103 -0.83 8.86 -12.14
C ALA A 103 -0.17 7.79 -11.23
N LEU A 104 1.06 8.02 -10.77
CA LEU A 104 1.75 7.12 -9.84
C LEU A 104 0.96 6.92 -8.52
N PHE A 105 0.35 7.98 -7.98
CA PHE A 105 -0.51 7.85 -6.81
C PHE A 105 -1.79 7.05 -7.11
N ALA A 106 -2.42 7.26 -8.26
CA ALA A 106 -3.63 6.53 -8.65
C ALA A 106 -3.38 5.02 -8.83
N GLU A 107 -2.22 4.65 -9.38
CA GLU A 107 -1.82 3.24 -9.49
C GLU A 107 -1.63 2.60 -8.11
N LYS A 108 -1.02 3.33 -7.15
CA LYS A 108 -0.83 2.85 -5.79
C LYS A 108 -2.16 2.66 -5.06
N ASP A 109 -3.06 3.63 -5.13
CA ASP A 109 -4.38 3.52 -4.50
C ASP A 109 -5.16 2.30 -5.05
N SER A 110 -5.12 2.11 -6.37
CA SER A 110 -5.75 0.97 -7.04
C SER A 110 -5.16 -0.36 -6.56
N ALA A 111 -3.84 -0.44 -6.41
CA ALA A 111 -3.15 -1.62 -5.90
C ALA A 111 -3.48 -1.91 -4.42
N GLU A 112 -3.58 -0.87 -3.58
CA GLU A 112 -3.97 -1.03 -2.17
C GLU A 112 -5.42 -1.51 -2.04
N VAL A 113 -6.35 -0.95 -2.82
CA VAL A 113 -7.74 -1.41 -2.86
C VAL A 113 -7.81 -2.86 -3.32
N ALA A 114 -7.10 -3.23 -4.39
CA ALA A 114 -7.06 -4.60 -4.89
C ALA A 114 -6.51 -5.58 -3.84
N LEU A 115 -5.51 -5.16 -3.05
CA LEU A 115 -4.95 -5.96 -1.97
C LEU A 115 -5.95 -6.19 -0.84
N GLU A 116 -6.71 -5.17 -0.44
CA GLU A 116 -7.73 -5.31 0.61
C GLU A 116 -8.89 -6.20 0.15
N VAL A 117 -9.32 -6.09 -1.12
CA VAL A 117 -10.30 -7.02 -1.71
C VAL A 117 -9.77 -8.45 -1.67
N ALA A 118 -8.54 -8.68 -2.12
CA ALA A 118 -7.93 -10.02 -2.10
C ALA A 118 -7.79 -10.59 -0.68
N LYS A 119 -7.48 -9.76 0.33
CA LYS A 119 -7.49 -10.17 1.74
C LYS A 119 -8.88 -10.56 2.22
N GLY A 120 -9.91 -9.79 1.82
CA GLY A 120 -11.30 -10.09 2.11
C GLY A 120 -11.73 -11.44 1.53
N GLU A 121 -11.42 -11.69 0.26
CA GLU A 121 -11.68 -12.96 -0.41
C GLU A 121 -10.95 -14.13 0.26
N LEU A 122 -9.69 -13.94 0.65
CA LEU A 122 -8.92 -14.96 1.35
C LEU A 122 -9.55 -15.33 2.70
N ARG A 123 -10.03 -14.35 3.47
CA ARG A 123 -10.75 -14.59 4.73
C ARG A 123 -12.04 -15.38 4.50
N GLN A 124 -12.83 -15.01 3.51
CA GLN A 124 -14.06 -15.75 3.17
C GLN A 124 -13.78 -17.19 2.73
N ALA A 125 -12.71 -17.41 1.97
CA ALA A 125 -12.28 -18.75 1.58
C ALA A 125 -11.82 -19.58 2.78
N ASP A 126 -11.12 -18.97 3.74
CA ASP A 126 -10.69 -19.61 4.99
C ASP A 126 -11.89 -20.00 5.87
N ASP A 127 -12.85 -19.10 6.05
CA ASP A 127 -14.10 -19.36 6.77
C ASP A 127 -14.91 -20.50 6.14
N ARG A 128 -14.94 -20.55 4.79
CA ARG A 128 -15.61 -21.63 4.06
C ARG A 128 -14.90 -22.97 4.28
N LEU A 129 -13.57 -23.00 4.20
CA LEU A 129 -12.78 -24.20 4.45
C LEU A 129 -12.94 -24.69 5.89
N ASP A 130 -12.98 -23.77 6.86
CA ASP A 130 -13.24 -24.11 8.26
C ASP A 130 -14.63 -24.76 8.44
N LYS A 131 -15.67 -24.21 7.79
CA LYS A 131 -17.02 -24.78 7.80
C LYS A 131 -17.08 -26.18 7.15
N GLU A 132 -16.42 -26.35 6.02
CA GLU A 132 -16.34 -27.65 5.33
C GLU A 132 -15.59 -28.67 6.19
N ASN A 133 -14.45 -28.29 6.79
CA ASN A 133 -13.69 -29.14 7.71
C ASN A 133 -14.52 -29.55 8.93
N LYS A 134 -15.23 -28.63 9.59
CA LYS A 134 -16.13 -28.94 10.72
C LYS A 134 -17.21 -29.94 10.32
N THR A 135 -17.74 -29.83 9.11
CA THR A 135 -18.74 -30.77 8.58
C THR A 135 -18.12 -32.16 8.40
N ILE A 136 -16.94 -32.25 7.79
CA ILE A 136 -16.21 -33.52 7.61
C ILE A 136 -15.91 -34.16 8.97
N TYR A 137 -15.43 -33.40 9.95
CA TYR A 137 -15.16 -33.92 11.28
C TYR A 137 -16.43 -34.40 11.99
N GLY A 138 -17.55 -33.70 11.84
CA GLY A 138 -18.85 -34.14 12.35
C GLY A 138 -19.27 -35.50 11.78
N ILE A 139 -19.12 -35.67 10.46
CA ILE A 139 -19.40 -36.95 9.78
C ILE A 139 -18.47 -38.04 10.30
N LEU A 140 -17.15 -37.80 10.35
CA LEU A 140 -16.17 -38.78 10.82
C LEU A 140 -16.44 -39.23 12.27
N ARG A 141 -16.79 -38.32 13.17
CA ARG A 141 -17.15 -38.66 14.56
C ARG A 141 -18.44 -39.48 14.64
N ALA A 142 -19.43 -39.20 13.79
CA ALA A 142 -20.64 -39.99 13.73
C ALA A 142 -20.38 -41.41 13.17
N THR A 143 -19.53 -41.52 12.15
CA THR A 143 -19.14 -42.80 11.52
C THR A 143 -18.31 -43.67 12.47
N PHE A 144 -17.33 -43.09 13.15
CA PHE A 144 -16.47 -43.79 14.11
C PHE A 144 -16.92 -43.51 15.54
N SER A 145 -18.12 -43.96 15.89
CA SER A 145 -18.77 -43.69 17.18
C SER A 145 -18.47 -44.74 18.27
N VAL A 146 -17.82 -45.85 17.92
CA VAL A 146 -17.51 -46.93 18.86
C VAL A 146 -16.27 -46.58 19.69
N GLU A 147 -16.49 -46.27 20.96
CA GLU A 147 -15.43 -45.95 21.93
C GLU A 147 -14.40 -47.09 22.06
N GLY A 148 -13.12 -46.71 22.15
CA GLY A 148 -12.01 -47.64 22.33
C GLY A 148 -11.34 -48.13 21.03
N THR A 149 -11.96 -47.92 19.86
CA THR A 149 -11.33 -48.23 18.57
C THR A 149 -10.16 -47.27 18.26
N PRO A 150 -9.15 -47.69 17.50
CA PRO A 150 -8.09 -46.80 17.01
C PRO A 150 -8.62 -45.60 16.23
N GLU A 151 -9.67 -45.80 15.42
CA GLU A 151 -10.30 -44.79 14.58
C GLU A 151 -11.04 -43.74 15.41
N TYR A 152 -11.80 -44.17 16.43
CA TYR A 152 -12.42 -43.28 17.40
C TYR A 152 -11.38 -42.37 18.07
N ARG A 153 -10.28 -42.97 18.56
CA ARG A 153 -9.19 -42.22 19.22
C ARG A 153 -8.52 -41.22 18.28
N ALA A 154 -8.27 -41.61 17.04
CA ALA A 154 -7.65 -40.74 16.04
C ALA A 154 -8.54 -39.55 15.69
N VAL A 155 -9.84 -39.76 15.44
CA VAL A 155 -10.78 -38.70 15.06
C VAL A 155 -11.11 -37.77 16.24
N HIS A 156 -11.20 -38.29 17.46
CA HIS A 156 -11.47 -37.49 18.66
C HIS A 156 -10.25 -36.74 19.21
N ALA A 157 -9.02 -37.12 18.81
CA ALA A 157 -7.81 -36.37 19.13
C ALA A 157 -7.64 -35.08 18.30
N ILE A 158 -8.37 -34.96 17.17
CA ILE A 158 -8.30 -33.76 16.33
C ILE A 158 -9.06 -32.62 17.01
N PRO A 159 -8.41 -31.48 17.30
CA PRO A 159 -9.07 -30.33 17.90
C PRO A 159 -10.20 -29.81 17.02
N THR A 160 -11.42 -29.74 17.56
CA THR A 160 -12.60 -29.19 16.86
C THR A 160 -12.80 -27.69 17.06
N THR A 161 -11.97 -27.08 17.89
CA THR A 161 -11.92 -25.64 18.10
C THR A 161 -10.66 -25.13 17.41
N PRO A 162 -10.72 -24.07 16.59
CA PRO A 162 -9.51 -23.52 15.99
C PRO A 162 -8.57 -23.08 17.12
N PRO A 163 -7.25 -23.29 17.00
CA PRO A 163 -6.33 -22.58 17.86
C PRO A 163 -6.54 -21.09 17.59
N HIS A 164 -7.19 -20.37 18.51
CA HIS A 164 -7.12 -18.91 18.58
C HIS A 164 -5.68 -18.54 18.96
N ARG A 165 -4.77 -18.65 17.99
CA ARG A 165 -3.60 -17.80 17.95
C ARG A 165 -3.83 -16.89 16.78
N GLU A 166 -3.92 -15.60 17.08
CA GLU A 166 -3.35 -14.58 16.22
C GLU A 166 -1.98 -15.10 15.80
N SER A 167 -1.96 -15.78 14.66
CA SER A 167 -0.72 -16.17 14.04
C SER A 167 -0.20 -14.85 13.52
N LYS A 168 0.55 -14.14 14.37
CA LYS A 168 1.53 -13.17 13.89
C LYS A 168 2.19 -13.88 12.73
N ILE A 169 2.04 -13.33 11.54
CA ILE A 169 2.86 -13.71 10.41
C ILE A 169 4.28 -13.38 10.88
N VAL A 170 4.95 -14.36 11.49
CA VAL A 170 6.36 -14.25 11.82
C VAL A 170 7.02 -14.35 10.45
N GLY A 171 7.40 -13.18 9.91
CA GLY A 171 8.32 -13.12 8.79
C GLY A 171 9.58 -13.94 9.12
N PRO A 172 10.35 -14.36 8.10
CA PRO A 172 11.55 -15.15 8.34
C PRO A 172 12.39 -14.48 9.44
N SER A 173 12.55 -15.18 10.57
CA SER A 173 13.39 -14.73 11.67
C SER A 173 14.77 -14.43 11.09
N GLU A 174 15.30 -13.25 11.41
CA GLU A 174 16.70 -12.94 11.13
C GLU A 174 17.55 -14.06 11.72
N ASP A 175 18.36 -14.70 10.86
CA ASP A 175 19.34 -15.70 11.28
C ASP A 175 20.21 -15.10 12.40
N PRO A 176 20.40 -15.81 13.52
CA PRO A 176 21.39 -15.38 14.51
C PRO A 176 22.77 -15.49 13.84
N ARG A 177 23.40 -14.34 13.61
CA ARG A 177 24.80 -14.33 13.16
C ARG A 177 25.64 -15.14 14.15
N PRO A 178 26.51 -16.06 13.68
CA PRO A 178 27.44 -16.73 14.56
C PRO A 178 28.36 -15.67 15.21
N PRO A 179 28.72 -15.84 16.49
CA PRO A 179 29.67 -14.93 17.13
C PRO A 179 31.01 -15.03 16.41
N THR A 180 31.50 -13.88 15.94
CA THR A 180 32.83 -13.75 15.37
C THR A 180 33.88 -14.01 16.47
N PRO A 181 34.93 -14.80 16.20
CA PRO A 181 36.04 -15.00 17.13
C PRO A 181 36.90 -13.75 17.33
#